data_AF-A0ABD4Z910-F1
#
_entry.id   AF-A0ABD4Z910-F1
#
_cell.length_a   1.000
_cell.length_b   1.000
_cell.length_c   1.000
_cell.angle_alpha   90.00
_cell.angle_beta   90.00
_cell.angle_gamma   90.00
#
_symmetry.space_group_name_H-M   'P 1'
#
loop_
_entity.id
_entity.type
_entity.pdbx_description
1 polymer ?
#
loop_
_entity_poly.entity_id
_entity_poly.type
_entity_poly.pdbx_seq_one_letter_code
_entity_poly.pdbx_strand_id
1 'polypeptide(L)'
;MEFRVYVSCKNWRDVVGRSVVDQEFGRVLQLMKIPHLRILVARELTDDARRAALDDGFFVIELGEKTSAENAKEIYELVSGKLKKLFTGIAPQKLRDVAEKLKQLAKEIEEIT
;
A
#
# COMPACT_ATOMS: atom_id res chain seq x y z
N MET A 1 21.88 0.81 -4.85
CA MET A 1 21.01 1.32 -3.76
C MET A 1 19.93 0.28 -3.53
N GLU A 2 19.75 -0.17 -2.29
CA GLU A 2 18.71 -1.16 -1.94
C GLU A 2 17.46 -0.41 -1.47
N PHE A 3 16.38 -0.46 -2.26
CA PHE A 3 15.09 0.10 -1.88
C PHE A 3 14.44 -0.82 -0.84
N ARG A 4 13.98 -0.23 0.27
CA ARG A 4 13.44 -0.97 1.42
C ARG A 4 12.04 -0.51 1.73
N VAL A 5 11.14 -1.47 1.87
CA VAL A 5 9.74 -1.24 2.22
C VAL A 5 9.49 -1.86 3.58
N TYR A 6 8.91 -1.09 4.49
CA TYR A 6 8.36 -1.59 5.73
C TYR A 6 6.84 -1.68 5.60
N VAL A 7 6.26 -2.82 5.96
CA VAL A 7 4.82 -3.04 5.93
C VAL A 7 4.38 -3.56 7.29
N SER A 8 3.40 -2.89 7.89
CA SER A 8 2.73 -3.36 9.10
C SER A 8 1.27 -3.63 8.79
N CYS A 9 0.83 -4.88 8.98
CA CYS A 9 -0.54 -5.31 8.71
C CYS A 9 -1.28 -5.56 10.02
N LYS A 10 -2.37 -4.82 10.25
CA LYS A 10 -3.24 -4.92 11.43
C LYS A 10 -4.58 -5.52 11.00
N ASN A 11 -4.65 -6.85 10.91
CA ASN A 11 -5.89 -7.58 10.63
C ASN A 11 -6.77 -7.72 11.90
N TRP A 12 -7.04 -6.59 12.55
CA TRP A 12 -7.77 -6.52 13.81
C TRP A 12 -9.26 -6.35 13.55
N ARG A 13 -10.08 -6.79 14.52
CA ARG A 13 -11.52 -6.52 14.49
C ARG A 13 -11.78 -5.04 14.81
N ASP A 14 -11.08 -4.54 15.81
CA ASP A 14 -11.22 -3.17 16.30
C ASP A 14 -10.53 -2.17 15.36
N VAL A 15 -11.00 -0.92 15.42
CA VAL A 15 -10.44 0.20 14.66
C VAL A 15 -9.06 0.53 15.20
N VAL A 16 -8.10 0.77 14.31
CA VAL A 16 -6.74 1.13 14.69
C VAL A 16 -6.70 2.58 15.16
N GLY A 17 -6.31 2.78 16.42
CA GLY A 17 -6.13 4.08 17.05
C GLY A 17 -4.70 4.62 16.93
N ARG A 18 -4.52 5.89 17.33
CA ARG A 18 -3.25 6.63 17.23
C ARG A 18 -2.07 5.95 17.93
N SER A 19 -2.30 5.37 19.10
CA SER A 19 -1.25 4.69 19.88
C SER A 19 -0.55 3.58 19.09
N VAL A 20 -1.29 2.89 18.20
CA VAL A 20 -0.73 1.87 17.32
C VAL A 20 0.18 2.49 16.27
N VAL A 21 -0.21 3.63 15.70
CA VAL A 21 0.59 4.36 14.71
C VAL A 21 1.90 4.82 15.34
N ASP A 22 1.84 5.47 16.50
CA ASP A 22 3.01 5.96 17.24
C ASP A 22 3.98 4.80 17.56
N GLN A 23 3.43 3.64 17.95
CA GLN A 23 4.22 2.43 18.20
C GLN A 23 4.92 1.94 16.94
N GLU A 24 4.22 1.83 15.81
CA GLU A 24 4.83 1.37 14.55
C GLU A 24 5.86 2.38 14.02
N PHE A 25 5.61 3.67 14.18
CA PHE A 25 6.59 4.71 13.86
C PHE A 25 7.87 4.54 14.68
N GLY A 26 7.74 4.39 16.00
CA GLY A 26 8.87 4.12 16.89
C GLY A 26 9.66 2.86 16.48
N ARG A 27 8.96 1.79 16.11
CA ARG A 27 9.60 0.55 15.61
C ARG A 27 10.39 0.79 14.33
N VAL A 28 9.86 1.59 13.41
CA VAL A 28 10.57 1.91 12.16
C VAL A 28 11.85 2.71 12.42
N LEU A 29 11.83 3.64 13.37
CA LEU A 29 13.02 4.43 13.74
C LEU A 29 14.11 3.62 14.43
N GLN A 30 13.76 2.49 15.04
CA GLN A 30 14.71 1.58 15.68
C GLN A 30 15.37 0.58 14.71
N LEU A 31 14.95 0.54 13.44
CA LEU A 31 15.58 -0.34 12.45
C LEU A 31 17.00 0.15 12.13
N MET A 32 17.95 -0.79 12.00
CA MET A 32 19.34 -0.46 11.59
C MET A 32 19.42 0.32 10.27
N LYS A 33 18.43 0.14 9.41
CA LYS A 33 18.30 0.85 8.14
C LYS A 33 16.86 1.33 7.98
N ILE A 34 16.68 2.65 7.96
CA ILE A 34 15.37 3.25 7.76
C ILE A 34 14.82 2.86 6.37
N PRO A 35 13.56 2.40 6.28
CA PRO A 35 12.91 2.08 5.01
C PRO A 35 12.57 3.36 4.22
N HIS A 36 12.54 3.23 2.91
CA HIS A 36 12.20 4.33 1.99
C HIS A 36 10.69 4.51 1.85
N LEU A 37 9.94 3.44 2.08
CA LEU A 37 8.48 3.43 2.07
C LEU A 37 7.98 2.68 3.30
N ARG A 38 7.02 3.30 4.01
CA ARG A 38 6.35 2.73 5.17
C ARG A 38 4.89 2.53 4.78
N ILE A 39 4.35 1.35 5.00
CA ILE A 39 2.98 1.02 4.64
C ILE A 39 2.27 0.50 5.88
N LEU A 40 1.13 1.08 6.19
CA LEU A 40 0.24 0.60 7.23
C LEU A 40 -1.03 0.06 6.58
N VAL A 41 -1.28 -1.23 6.73
CA VAL A 41 -2.48 -1.90 6.24
C VAL A 41 -3.35 -2.21 7.44
N ALA A 42 -4.61 -1.80 7.43
CA ALA A 42 -5.55 -2.08 8.51
C ALA A 42 -6.97 -2.18 7.97
N ARG A 43 -7.88 -2.75 8.75
CA ARG A 43 -9.32 -2.70 8.41
C ARG A 43 -9.79 -1.26 8.29
N GLU A 44 -9.56 -0.48 9.35
CA GLU A 44 -10.03 0.88 9.50
C GLU A 44 -9.15 1.60 10.53
N LEU A 45 -8.91 2.90 10.33
CA LEU A 45 -8.23 3.78 11.26
C LEU A 45 -9.21 4.83 11.80
N THR A 46 -9.01 5.26 13.04
CA THR A 46 -9.64 6.50 13.51
C THR A 46 -9.07 7.69 12.74
N ASP A 47 -9.82 8.78 12.66
CA ASP A 47 -9.36 9.98 11.94
C ASP A 47 -8.03 10.51 12.46
N ASP A 48 -7.85 10.50 13.79
CA ASP A 48 -6.60 10.90 14.43
C ASP A 48 -5.45 9.96 14.09
N ALA A 49 -5.70 8.65 14.03
CA ALA A 49 -4.70 7.67 13.62
C ALA A 49 -4.32 7.85 12.16
N ARG A 50 -5.31 8.10 11.28
CA ARG A 50 -5.07 8.34 9.85
C ARG A 50 -4.22 9.57 9.64
N ARG A 51 -4.51 10.68 10.33
CA ARG A 51 -3.72 11.91 10.28
C ARG A 51 -2.30 11.68 10.75
N ALA A 52 -2.12 11.08 11.94
CA ALA A 52 -0.80 10.76 12.47
C ALA A 52 0.01 9.88 11.52
N ALA A 53 -0.61 8.85 10.92
CA ALA A 53 0.07 7.96 10.01
C ALA A 53 0.57 8.70 8.75
N LEU A 54 -0.23 9.61 8.20
CA LEU A 54 0.17 10.43 7.05
C LEU A 54 1.31 11.40 7.41
N ASP A 55 1.22 12.07 8.56
CA ASP A 55 2.26 12.99 9.05
C ASP A 55 3.60 12.26 9.29
N ASP A 56 3.54 11.01 9.78
CA ASP A 56 4.68 10.13 9.99
C ASP A 56 5.20 9.45 8.71
N GLY A 57 4.59 9.75 7.56
CA GLY A 57 5.01 9.28 6.24
C GLY A 57 4.63 7.82 5.95
N PHE A 58 3.60 7.28 6.59
CA PHE A 58 2.99 6.02 6.19
C PHE A 58 2.07 6.20 4.98
N PHE A 59 2.17 5.27 4.04
CA PHE A 59 1.12 5.00 3.08
C PHE A 59 0.07 4.10 3.73
N VAL A 60 -1.15 4.60 3.91
CA VAL A 60 -2.23 3.88 4.58
C VAL A 60 -3.09 3.14 3.56
N ILE A 61 -3.37 1.86 3.83
CA ILE A 61 -4.32 1.04 3.08
C ILE A 61 -5.40 0.56 4.05
N GLU A 62 -6.58 1.17 3.99
CA GLU A 62 -7.77 0.72 4.71
C GLU A 62 -8.53 -0.32 3.87
N LEU A 63 -8.75 -1.50 4.46
CA LEU A 63 -9.39 -2.64 3.80
C LEU A 63 -10.92 -2.58 3.86
N GLY A 64 -11.49 -1.81 4.80
CA GLY A 64 -12.93 -1.74 5.07
C GLY A 64 -13.44 -2.91 5.91
N GLU A 65 -12.96 -4.11 5.66
CA GLU A 65 -13.34 -5.33 6.39
C GLU A 65 -12.14 -6.13 6.91
N LYS A 66 -12.42 -7.06 7.84
CA LYS A 66 -11.41 -7.95 8.39
C LYS A 66 -11.08 -9.02 7.36
N THR A 67 -9.80 -9.28 7.11
CA THR A 67 -9.37 -10.34 6.18
C THR A 67 -9.62 -11.72 6.78
N SER A 68 -10.21 -12.59 5.97
CA SER A 68 -10.47 -14.00 6.24
C SER A 68 -10.11 -14.85 5.00
N ALA A 69 -10.28 -16.17 5.07
CA ALA A 69 -9.99 -17.04 3.92
C ALA A 69 -10.97 -16.78 2.76
N GLU A 70 -12.19 -16.38 3.09
CA GLU A 70 -13.29 -16.18 2.15
C GLU A 70 -13.08 -14.92 1.29
N ASN A 71 -12.57 -13.83 1.87
CA ASN A 71 -12.31 -12.57 1.16
C ASN A 71 -10.83 -12.37 0.76
N ALA A 72 -9.97 -13.39 0.97
CA ALA A 72 -8.53 -13.27 0.73
C ALA A 72 -8.17 -12.82 -0.69
N LYS A 73 -8.91 -13.29 -1.70
CA LYS A 73 -8.70 -12.92 -3.10
C LYS A 73 -9.01 -11.44 -3.34
N GLU A 74 -10.13 -10.96 -2.82
CA GLU A 74 -10.57 -9.57 -2.98
C GLU A 74 -9.61 -8.61 -2.27
N ILE A 75 -9.18 -8.95 -1.05
CA ILE A 75 -8.18 -8.19 -0.29
C ILE A 75 -6.84 -8.17 -1.03
N TYR A 76 -6.40 -9.30 -1.60
CA TYR A 76 -5.20 -9.36 -2.41
C TYR A 76 -5.28 -8.42 -3.61
N GLU A 77 -6.39 -8.42 -4.34
CA GLU A 77 -6.60 -7.55 -5.51
C GLU A 77 -6.62 -6.07 -5.10
N LEU A 78 -7.27 -5.75 -3.98
CA LEU A 78 -7.32 -4.40 -3.42
C LEU A 78 -5.92 -3.87 -3.06
N VAL A 79 -5.16 -4.61 -2.26
CA VAL A 79 -3.82 -4.21 -1.84
C VAL A 79 -2.88 -4.13 -3.05
N SER A 80 -2.91 -5.12 -3.93
CA SER A 80 -2.11 -5.14 -5.15
C SER A 80 -2.43 -3.95 -6.06
N GLY A 81 -3.71 -3.59 -6.20
CA GLY A 81 -4.14 -2.42 -6.96
C GLY A 81 -3.64 -1.11 -6.37
N LYS A 82 -3.69 -0.95 -5.05
CA LYS A 82 -3.19 0.25 -4.35
C LYS A 82 -1.67 0.38 -4.48
N LEU A 83 -0.93 -0.71 -4.28
CA LEU A 83 0.53 -0.74 -4.45
C LEU A 83 0.94 -0.46 -5.90
N LYS A 84 0.27 -1.09 -6.87
CA LYS A 84 0.52 -0.84 -8.30
C LYS A 84 0.35 0.64 -8.62
N LYS A 85 -0.75 1.27 -8.17
CA LYS A 85 -0.97 2.71 -8.34
C LYS A 85 0.15 3.54 -7.72
N LEU A 86 0.54 3.25 -6.48
CA LEU A 86 1.64 3.94 -5.79
C LEU A 86 2.95 3.86 -6.60
N PHE A 87 3.37 2.66 -6.98
CA PHE A 87 4.62 2.45 -7.71
C PHE A 87 4.59 3.05 -9.12
N THR A 88 3.47 2.94 -9.84
CA THR A 88 3.31 3.63 -11.13
C THR A 88 3.35 5.15 -10.98
N GLY A 89 2.81 5.68 -9.88
CA GLY A 89 2.79 7.11 -9.57
C GLY A 89 4.14 7.70 -9.19
N ILE A 90 5.13 6.87 -8.84
CA ILE A 90 6.53 7.28 -8.60
C ILE A 90 7.50 6.79 -9.68
N ALA A 91 7.02 5.98 -10.64
CA ALA A 91 7.85 5.45 -11.71
C ALA A 91 8.32 6.58 -12.65
N PRO A 92 9.56 6.52 -13.17
CA PRO A 92 10.05 7.44 -14.19
C PRO A 92 9.13 7.48 -15.41
N GLN A 93 8.99 8.67 -16.05
CA GLN A 93 8.08 8.88 -17.18
C GLN A 93 8.26 7.84 -18.30
N LYS A 94 9.52 7.53 -18.65
CA LYS A 94 9.84 6.52 -19.68
C LYS A 94 9.22 5.15 -19.39
N LEU A 95 9.17 4.72 -18.13
CA LEU A 95 8.55 3.43 -17.75
C LEU A 95 7.03 3.49 -17.86
N ARG A 96 6.41 4.65 -17.58
CA ARG A 96 4.97 4.85 -17.78
C ARG A 96 4.61 4.83 -19.25
N ASP A 97 5.38 5.50 -20.08
CA ASP A 97 5.16 5.56 -21.53
C ASP A 97 5.25 4.16 -22.16
N VAL A 98 6.20 3.35 -21.72
CA VAL A 98 6.32 1.94 -22.15
C VAL A 98 5.11 1.12 -21.70
N ALA A 99 4.67 1.27 -20.44
CA ALA A 99 3.52 0.53 -19.93
C ALA A 99 2.21 0.89 -20.66
N GLU A 100 2.01 2.16 -21.02
CA GLU A 100 0.84 2.59 -21.80
C GLU A 100 0.88 2.07 -23.24
N LYS A 101 2.05 2.11 -23.90
CA LYS A 101 2.22 1.49 -25.23
C LYS A 101 1.90 0.00 -25.21
N LEU A 102 2.36 -0.73 -24.19
CA LEU A 102 2.08 -2.16 -24.05
C LEU A 102 0.58 -2.45 -23.85
N LYS A 103 -0.13 -1.63 -23.06
CA LYS A 103 -1.59 -1.75 -22.92
C LYS A 103 -2.32 -1.51 -24.24
N GLN A 104 -1.88 -0.51 -25.00
CA GLN A 104 -2.51 -0.16 -26.28
C GLN A 104 -2.34 -1.30 -27.29
N LEU A 105 -1.13 -1.84 -27.40
CA LEU A 105 -0.84 -3.02 -28.23
C LEU A 105 -1.65 -4.25 -27.79
N ALA A 106 -1.79 -4.50 -26.49
CA ALA A 106 -2.58 -5.63 -26.00
C ALA A 106 -4.07 -5.52 -26.39
N LYS A 107 -4.65 -4.32 -26.32
CA LYS A 107 -6.02 -4.08 -26.78
C LYS A 107 -6.17 -4.27 -28.29
N GLU A 108 -5.22 -3.78 -29.07
CA GLU A 108 -5.22 -3.96 -30.53
C GLU A 108 -5.18 -5.45 -30.89
N ILE A 109 -4.43 -6.27 -30.14
CA ILE A 109 -4.40 -7.73 -30.33
C ILE A 109 -5.73 -8.38 -29.94
N GLU A 110 -6.37 -7.97 -28.84
CA GLU A 110 -7.70 -8.45 -28.44
C GLU A 110 -8.78 -8.11 -29.46
N GLU A 111 -8.66 -7.00 -30.21
CA GLU A 111 -9.62 -6.63 -31.26
C GLU A 111 -9.45 -7.44 -32.56
N ILE A 112 -8.29 -8.09 -32.75
CA ILE A 112 -7.95 -8.87 -33.95
C ILE A 112 -8.17 -10.38 -33.73
N THR A 113 -8.38 -10.83 -32.49
CA THR A 113 -8.52 -12.25 -32.12
C THR A 113 -9.94 -12.57 -31.67
#